data_AF-A0ABD1I0R9-F1
#
_entry.id   AF-A0ABD1I0R9-F1
#
_cell.length_a   1.000
_cell.length_b   1.000
_cell.length_c   1.000
_cell.angle_alpha   90.00
_cell.angle_beta   90.00
_cell.angle_gamma   90.00
#
_symmetry.space_group_name_H-M   'P 1'
#
loop_
_entity.id
_entity.type
_entity.pdbx_description
1 polymer ?
#
loop_
_entity_poly.entity_id
_entity_poly.type
_entity_poly.pdbx_seq_one_letter_code
_entity_poly.pdbx_strand_id
1 'polypeptide(L)'
;MVMASGEEKQQIRAAEHLLMASGEDHKRLTDYLEAQSIREEQICREEEVEEVVQATQLQRTIVHVTDCRTLLCSYPFCLIVKSQFYHVVGCRTRIPSGCPLCKKLGFLLHLHALHCQQSHCRTPCCRDLKERHQQRQQHQLAAGLDEPDGGPVQKLHDEDY
;
A
#
# COMPACT_ATOMS: atom_id res chain seq x y z
N MET A 1 19.27 -24.24 -45.07
CA MET A 1 19.05 -22.86 -45.53
C MET A 1 17.99 -22.26 -44.62
N VAL A 2 18.40 -21.51 -43.59
CA VAL A 2 17.46 -20.98 -42.57
C VAL A 2 16.94 -19.64 -43.08
N MET A 3 15.63 -19.54 -43.28
CA MET A 3 14.99 -18.31 -43.76
C MET A 3 14.77 -17.38 -42.56
N ALA A 4 15.62 -16.36 -42.45
CA ALA A 4 15.51 -15.31 -41.43
C ALA A 4 14.10 -14.67 -41.45
N SER A 5 13.56 -14.36 -40.26
CA SER A 5 12.20 -13.83 -40.10
C SER A 5 12.04 -12.48 -40.79
N GLY A 6 10.79 -12.04 -41.03
CA GLY A 6 10.52 -10.73 -41.63
C GLY A 6 11.12 -9.57 -40.82
N GLU A 7 11.12 -9.69 -39.49
CA GLU A 7 11.72 -8.73 -38.56
C GLU A 7 13.25 -8.77 -38.64
N GLU A 8 13.83 -9.97 -38.75
CA GLU A 8 15.27 -10.18 -38.87
C GLU A 8 15.81 -9.61 -40.20
N LYS A 9 15.06 -9.78 -41.30
CA LYS A 9 15.35 -9.14 -42.59
C LYS A 9 15.19 -7.62 -42.58
N GLN A 10 14.36 -7.10 -41.69
CA GLN A 10 14.15 -5.66 -41.53
C GLN A 10 15.24 -5.05 -40.65
N GLN A 11 15.69 -5.77 -39.63
CA GLN A 11 16.86 -5.44 -38.81
C GLN A 11 18.16 -5.49 -39.63
N ILE A 12 18.33 -6.49 -40.50
CA ILE A 12 19.48 -6.58 -41.42
C ILE A 12 19.50 -5.39 -42.39
N ARG A 13 18.36 -5.03 -43.00
CA ARG A 13 18.28 -3.88 -43.91
C ARG A 13 18.50 -2.54 -43.21
N ALA A 14 18.04 -2.38 -41.98
CA ALA A 14 18.33 -1.21 -41.17
C ALA A 14 19.83 -1.11 -40.84
N ALA A 15 20.47 -2.25 -40.52
CA ALA A 15 21.91 -2.34 -40.29
C ALA A 15 22.73 -2.08 -41.57
N GLU A 16 22.28 -2.54 -42.74
CA GLU A 16 22.91 -2.26 -44.04
C GLU A 16 22.82 -0.76 -44.40
N HIS A 17 21.68 -0.11 -44.12
CA HIS A 17 21.51 1.33 -44.35
C HIS A 17 22.38 2.18 -43.40
N LEU A 18 22.66 1.67 -42.20
CA LEU A 18 23.63 2.23 -41.24
C LEU A 18 25.08 2.11 -41.73
N LEU A 19 25.43 1.02 -42.41
CA LEU A 19 26.77 0.78 -42.96
C LEU A 19 27.11 1.63 -44.19
N MET A 20 26.09 2.15 -44.88
CA MET A 20 26.23 2.94 -46.12
C MET A 20 26.03 4.45 -45.90
N ALA A 21 25.82 4.88 -44.65
CA ALA A 21 25.68 6.28 -44.27
C ALA A 21 27.05 6.99 -44.22
N SER A 22 27.13 8.23 -44.71
CA SER A 22 28.31 9.09 -44.52
C SER A 22 28.69 9.15 -43.03
N GLY A 23 29.97 9.40 -42.70
CA GLY A 23 30.40 9.59 -41.31
C GLY A 23 29.60 10.68 -40.57
N GLU A 24 29.08 11.67 -41.31
CA GLU A 24 28.18 12.71 -40.78
C GLU A 24 26.75 12.20 -40.53
N ASP A 25 26.24 11.29 -41.37
CA ASP A 25 24.91 10.70 -41.24
C ASP A 25 24.87 9.68 -40.10
N HIS A 26 25.95 8.90 -39.94
CA HIS A 26 26.11 8.00 -38.79
C HIS A 26 26.13 8.80 -37.48
N LYS A 27 26.90 9.90 -37.42
CA LYS A 27 26.96 10.75 -36.24
C LYS A 27 25.58 11.37 -35.92
N ARG A 28 24.87 11.86 -36.93
CA ARG A 28 23.51 12.42 -36.74
C ARG A 28 22.54 11.39 -36.19
N LEU A 29 22.63 10.15 -36.67
CA LEU A 29 21.75 9.08 -36.20
C LEU A 29 22.10 8.64 -34.78
N THR A 30 23.38 8.57 -34.42
CA THR A 30 23.79 8.30 -33.02
C THR A 30 23.35 9.43 -32.10
N ASP A 31 23.57 10.69 -32.49
CA ASP A 31 23.12 11.87 -31.72
C ASP A 31 21.58 11.83 -31.51
N TYR A 32 20.81 11.39 -32.51
CA TYR A 32 19.36 11.25 -32.43
C TYR A 32 18.92 10.13 -31.46
N LEU A 33 19.55 8.96 -31.56
CA LEU A 33 19.24 7.80 -30.70
C LEU A 33 19.62 8.07 -29.24
N GLU A 34 20.77 8.72 -29.01
CA GLU A 34 21.18 9.17 -27.68
C GLU A 34 20.18 10.19 -27.12
N ALA A 35 19.79 11.19 -27.91
CA ALA A 35 18.79 12.16 -27.48
C ALA A 35 17.41 11.52 -27.23
N GLN A 36 17.06 10.46 -27.97
CA GLN A 36 15.83 9.70 -27.73
C GLN A 36 15.91 8.90 -26.42
N SER A 37 17.01 8.18 -26.18
CA SER A 37 17.23 7.43 -24.93
C SER A 37 17.21 8.35 -23.71
N ILE A 38 17.83 9.54 -23.80
CA ILE A 38 17.81 10.53 -22.72
C ILE A 38 16.37 11.00 -22.42
N ARG A 39 15.57 11.25 -23.47
CA ARG A 39 14.16 11.65 -23.30
C ARG A 39 13.33 10.55 -22.64
N GLU A 40 13.51 9.30 -23.06
CA GLU A 40 12.82 8.14 -22.49
C GLU A 40 13.17 7.97 -21.00
N GLU A 41 14.46 8.03 -20.65
CA GLU A 41 14.90 7.99 -19.25
C GLU A 41 14.34 9.14 -18.40
N GLN A 42 14.22 10.34 -18.98
CA GLN A 42 13.66 11.50 -18.28
C GLN A 42 12.18 11.28 -17.98
N ILE A 43 11.40 10.78 -18.94
CA ILE A 43 9.97 10.46 -18.75
C ILE A 43 9.80 9.43 -17.63
N CYS A 44 10.58 8.33 -17.66
CA CYS A 44 10.53 7.32 -16.60
C CYS A 44 10.85 7.93 -15.22
N ARG A 45 11.89 8.77 -15.13
CA ARG A 45 12.23 9.46 -13.88
C ARG A 45 11.14 10.42 -13.41
N GLU A 46 10.51 11.15 -14.32
CA GLU A 46 9.40 12.07 -13.99
C GLU A 46 8.18 11.31 -13.46
N GLU A 47 7.84 10.17 -14.05
CA GLU A 47 6.76 9.27 -13.58
C GLU A 47 7.07 8.74 -12.17
N GLU A 48 8.27 8.21 -11.93
CA GLU A 48 8.70 7.76 -10.60
C GLU A 48 8.66 8.89 -9.56
N VAL A 49 9.12 10.09 -9.93
CA VAL A 49 9.07 11.26 -9.06
C VAL A 49 7.62 11.65 -8.75
N GLU A 50 6.72 11.61 -9.74
CA GLU A 50 5.30 11.90 -9.54
C GLU A 50 4.66 10.90 -8.56
N GLU A 51 4.92 9.60 -8.72
CA GLU A 51 4.44 8.58 -7.79
C GLU A 51 4.90 8.84 -6.34
N VAL A 52 6.20 9.15 -6.17
CA VAL A 52 6.78 9.46 -4.85
C VAL A 52 6.18 10.75 -4.27
N VAL A 53 5.95 11.77 -5.09
CA VAL A 53 5.32 13.03 -4.66
C VAL A 53 3.88 12.77 -4.20
N GLN A 54 3.09 12.00 -4.96
CA GLN A 54 1.71 11.65 -4.59
C GLN A 54 1.66 10.88 -3.27
N ALA A 55 2.51 9.85 -3.11
CA ALA A 55 2.60 9.07 -1.87
C ALA A 55 2.97 9.95 -0.67
N THR A 56 3.96 10.83 -0.84
CA THR A 56 4.41 11.76 0.20
C THR A 56 3.31 12.76 0.58
N GLN A 57 2.57 13.29 -0.39
CA GLN A 57 1.47 14.22 -0.15
C GLN A 57 0.32 13.56 0.63
N LEU A 58 -0.02 12.31 0.30
CA LEU A 58 -1.00 11.52 1.03
C LEU A 58 -0.55 11.31 2.48
N GLN A 59 0.69 10.88 2.71
CA GLN A 59 1.22 10.68 4.05
C GLN A 59 1.18 11.96 4.88
N ARG A 60 1.65 13.10 4.33
CA ARG A 60 1.59 14.41 4.99
C ARG A 60 0.16 14.81 5.34
N THR A 61 -0.77 14.56 4.42
CA THR A 61 -2.19 14.85 4.64
C THR A 61 -2.77 14.00 5.77
N ILE A 62 -2.48 12.71 5.81
CA ILE A 62 -2.96 11.82 6.88
C ILE A 62 -2.43 12.30 8.23
N VAL A 63 -1.12 12.54 8.34
CA VAL A 63 -0.49 13.05 9.58
C VAL A 63 -1.11 14.37 10.00
N HIS A 64 -1.27 15.31 9.06
CA HIS A 64 -1.90 16.59 9.35
C HIS A 64 -3.32 16.41 9.88
N VAL A 65 -4.17 15.62 9.21
CA VAL A 65 -5.57 15.47 9.61
C VAL A 65 -5.71 14.83 10.98
N THR A 66 -4.86 13.85 11.31
CA THR A 66 -4.90 13.19 12.62
C THR A 66 -4.58 14.13 13.78
N ASP A 67 -3.72 15.13 13.55
CA ASP A 67 -3.26 16.05 14.60
C ASP A 67 -3.95 17.43 14.59
N CYS A 68 -4.52 17.83 13.45
CA CYS A 68 -5.06 19.17 13.24
C CYS A 68 -6.33 19.43 14.06
N ARG A 69 -6.37 20.54 14.82
CA ARG A 69 -7.53 20.95 15.64
C ARG A 69 -8.25 22.21 15.15
N THR A 70 -7.73 22.83 14.10
CA THR A 70 -8.33 24.04 13.52
C THR A 70 -9.71 23.71 12.95
N LEU A 71 -10.74 24.44 13.37
CA LEU A 71 -12.12 24.26 12.92
C LEU A 71 -12.28 24.58 11.43
N LEU A 72 -11.59 25.64 10.98
CA LEU A 72 -11.54 26.08 9.58
C LEU A 72 -10.10 25.97 9.07
N CYS A 73 -9.64 24.74 8.87
CA CYS A 73 -8.30 24.48 8.34
C CYS A 73 -8.28 24.68 6.82
N SER A 74 -7.32 25.46 6.32
CA SER A 74 -7.07 25.65 4.89
C SER A 74 -6.21 24.54 4.26
N TYR A 75 -5.70 23.61 5.06
CA TYR A 75 -4.90 22.50 4.54
C TYR A 75 -5.77 21.63 3.60
N PRO A 76 -5.28 21.29 2.40
CA PRO A 76 -6.05 20.55 1.41
C PRO A 76 -6.67 19.28 1.99
N PHE A 77 -7.95 19.04 1.68
CA PHE A 77 -8.72 17.87 2.13
C PHE A 77 -8.89 17.71 3.65
N CYS A 78 -8.31 18.59 4.50
CA CYS A 78 -8.34 18.40 5.93
C CYS A 78 -9.77 18.41 6.49
N LEU A 79 -10.58 19.38 6.07
CA LEU A 79 -11.99 19.48 6.50
C LEU A 79 -12.83 18.28 6.02
N ILE A 80 -12.54 17.78 4.82
CA ILE A 80 -13.25 16.65 4.22
C ILE A 80 -12.94 15.36 5.00
N VAL A 81 -11.67 15.09 5.29
CA VAL A 81 -11.28 13.89 6.04
C VAL A 81 -11.68 14.02 7.52
N LYS A 82 -11.67 15.23 8.09
CA LYS A 82 -12.22 15.48 9.44
C LYS A 82 -13.70 15.14 9.54
N SER A 83 -14.52 15.61 8.61
CA SER A 83 -15.97 15.33 8.63
C SER A 83 -16.24 13.82 8.55
N GLN A 84 -15.41 13.10 7.80
CA GLN A 84 -15.43 11.65 7.75
C GLN A 84 -15.10 11.01 9.11
N PHE A 85 -14.09 11.49 9.84
CA PHE A 85 -13.83 10.97 11.19
C PHE A 85 -14.98 11.23 12.18
N TYR A 86 -15.62 12.40 12.12
CA TYR A 86 -16.81 12.67 12.93
C TYR A 86 -17.99 11.75 12.58
N HIS A 87 -18.13 11.36 11.31
CA HIS A 87 -19.11 10.36 10.92
C HIS A 87 -18.90 9.05 11.68
N VAL A 88 -17.67 8.54 11.82
CA VAL A 88 -17.41 7.26 12.51
C VAL A 88 -17.80 7.30 13.99
N VAL A 89 -17.65 8.46 14.63
CA VAL A 89 -18.04 8.68 16.03
C VAL A 89 -19.57 8.77 16.19
N GLY A 90 -20.26 9.43 15.24
CA GLY A 90 -21.71 9.65 15.30
C GLY A 90 -22.58 8.64 14.53
N CYS A 91 -22.00 7.70 13.78
CA CYS A 91 -22.74 6.83 12.87
C CYS A 91 -23.47 5.72 13.64
N ARG A 92 -24.79 5.88 13.75
CA ARG A 92 -25.69 4.92 14.42
C ARG A 92 -25.88 3.61 13.65
N THR A 93 -25.59 3.59 12.34
CA THR A 93 -25.72 2.41 11.47
C THR A 93 -24.38 1.69 11.25
N ARG A 94 -23.33 2.06 11.99
CA ARG A 94 -22.01 1.41 11.93
C ARG A 94 -22.09 -0.07 12.29
N ILE A 95 -22.95 -0.44 13.24
CA ILE A 95 -23.31 -1.80 13.66
C ILE A 95 -24.85 -1.75 13.79
N PRO A 96 -25.68 -2.55 13.06
CA PRO A 96 -25.47 -3.89 12.51
C PRO A 96 -25.41 -3.99 10.97
N SER A 97 -25.81 -2.96 10.22
CA SER A 97 -25.88 -2.98 8.74
C SER A 97 -24.56 -2.64 8.05
N GLY A 98 -23.59 -2.11 8.79
CA GLY A 98 -22.24 -1.86 8.31
C GLY A 98 -22.16 -0.73 7.28
N CYS A 99 -22.31 0.50 7.75
CA CYS A 99 -22.14 1.71 6.94
C CYS A 99 -20.87 1.65 6.04
N PRO A 100 -20.99 1.82 4.70
CA PRO A 100 -19.85 1.74 3.78
C PRO A 100 -18.74 2.74 4.07
N LEU A 101 -19.09 3.96 4.49
CA LEU A 101 -18.15 4.99 4.87
C LEU A 101 -17.38 4.60 6.15
N CYS A 102 -18.08 4.05 7.14
CA CYS A 102 -17.46 3.52 8.36
C CYS A 102 -16.54 2.33 8.09
N LYS A 103 -16.85 1.47 7.11
CA LYS A 103 -15.97 0.36 6.70
C LYS A 103 -14.64 0.89 6.13
N LYS A 104 -14.72 1.83 5.17
CA LYS A 104 -13.52 2.45 4.57
C LYS A 104 -12.68 3.20 5.60
N LEU A 105 -13.32 4.01 6.44
CA LEU A 105 -12.61 4.76 7.50
C LEU A 105 -12.08 3.87 8.61
N GLY A 106 -12.78 2.77 8.91
CA GLY A 106 -12.32 1.76 9.86
C GLY A 106 -10.97 1.18 9.46
N PHE A 107 -10.75 0.93 8.16
CA PHE A 107 -9.46 0.48 7.64
C PHE A 107 -8.34 1.51 7.86
N LEU A 108 -8.58 2.77 7.53
CA LEU A 108 -7.61 3.85 7.73
C LEU A 108 -7.27 4.04 9.22
N LEU A 109 -8.28 4.01 10.09
CA LEU A 109 -8.09 4.09 11.54
C LEU A 109 -7.32 2.87 12.08
N HIS A 110 -7.53 1.68 11.52
CA HIS A 110 -6.79 0.47 11.90
C HIS A 110 -5.31 0.59 11.52
N LEU A 111 -5.00 0.99 10.28
CA LEU A 111 -3.64 1.24 9.84
C LEU A 111 -2.94 2.28 10.71
N HIS A 112 -3.61 3.37 11.04
CA HIS A 112 -3.07 4.36 11.97
C HIS A 112 -2.77 3.73 13.34
N ALA A 113 -3.72 2.99 13.93
CA ALA A 113 -3.54 2.39 15.25
C ALA A 113 -2.36 1.41 15.31
N LEU A 114 -2.12 0.64 14.24
CA LEU A 114 -0.98 -0.30 14.13
C LEU A 114 0.38 0.42 14.17
N HIS A 115 0.50 1.57 13.52
CA HIS A 115 1.77 2.30 13.40
C HIS A 115 1.93 3.43 14.42
N CYS A 116 0.86 3.81 15.11
CA CYS A 116 0.87 4.93 16.05
C CYS A 116 1.57 4.53 17.36
N GLN A 117 2.67 5.21 17.69
CA GLN A 117 3.41 5.02 18.95
C GLN A 117 3.05 6.05 20.04
N GLN A 118 2.20 7.03 19.73
CA GLN A 118 1.77 8.05 20.70
C GLN A 118 0.89 7.44 21.80
N SER A 119 1.26 7.66 23.06
CA SER A 119 0.52 7.21 24.25
C SER A 119 -0.83 7.94 24.41
N HIS A 120 -0.87 9.24 24.12
CA HIS A 120 -2.07 10.08 24.19
C HIS A 120 -2.54 10.53 22.80
N CYS A 121 -2.63 9.58 21.87
CA CYS A 121 -3.16 9.85 20.53
C CYS A 121 -4.62 10.34 20.60
N ARG A 122 -4.94 11.41 19.87
CA ARG A 122 -6.27 12.03 19.87
C ARG A 122 -7.12 11.66 18.66
N THR A 123 -6.56 10.90 17.72
CA THR A 123 -7.31 10.33 16.59
C THR A 123 -8.48 9.50 17.12
N PRO A 124 -9.72 9.74 16.67
CA PRO A 124 -10.89 9.00 17.11
C PRO A 124 -10.71 7.48 16.99
N CYS A 125 -11.14 6.72 18.00
CA CYS A 125 -11.03 5.27 18.07
C CYS A 125 -9.61 4.68 18.06
N CYS A 126 -8.53 5.48 17.98
CA CYS A 126 -7.16 4.96 17.92
C CYS A 126 -6.79 4.14 19.16
N ARG A 127 -7.08 4.68 20.35
CA ARG A 127 -6.86 3.99 21.63
C ARG A 127 -7.60 2.65 21.68
N ASP A 128 -8.90 2.66 21.42
CA ASP A 128 -9.71 1.44 21.46
C ASP A 128 -9.25 0.41 20.42
N LEU A 129 -8.76 0.85 19.25
CA LEU A 129 -8.23 -0.03 18.21
C LEU A 129 -6.90 -0.67 18.64
N LYS A 130 -6.01 0.08 19.30
CA LYS A 130 -4.76 -0.45 19.87
C LYS A 130 -5.03 -1.47 20.96
N GLU A 131 -5.91 -1.14 21.91
CA GLU A 131 -6.29 -2.03 23.01
C GLU A 131 -6.91 -3.33 22.47
N ARG A 132 -7.84 -3.24 21.51
CA ARG A 132 -8.41 -4.44 20.85
C ARG A 132 -7.36 -5.27 20.10
N HIS A 133 -6.35 -4.64 19.49
CA HIS A 133 -5.28 -5.35 18.80
C HIS A 133 -4.37 -6.10 19.78
N GLN A 134 -3.96 -5.44 20.86
CA GLN A 134 -3.17 -6.04 21.94
C GLN A 134 -3.92 -7.19 22.61
N GLN A 135 -5.21 -7.00 22.92
CA GLN A 135 -6.06 -8.07 23.45
C GLN A 135 -6.09 -9.26 22.49
N ARG A 136 -6.32 -9.06 21.19
CA ARG A 136 -6.29 -10.17 20.23
C ARG A 136 -4.96 -10.90 20.20
N GLN A 137 -3.83 -10.18 20.26
CA GLN A 137 -2.51 -10.80 20.34
C GLN A 137 -2.32 -11.62 21.61
N GLN A 138 -2.76 -11.10 22.77
CA GLN A 138 -2.68 -11.83 24.03
C GLN A 138 -3.54 -13.09 24.02
N HIS A 139 -4.77 -13.03 23.49
CA HIS A 139 -5.61 -14.23 23.35
C HIS A 139 -5.02 -15.25 22.37
N GLN A 140 -4.38 -14.81 21.28
CA GLN A 140 -3.69 -15.70 20.33
C GLN A 140 -2.47 -16.39 20.96
N LEU A 141 -1.71 -15.68 21.79
CA LEU A 141 -0.57 -16.24 22.52
C LEU A 141 -1.00 -17.19 23.65
N ALA A 142 -2.08 -16.87 24.36
CA ALA A 142 -2.63 -17.72 25.42
C ALA A 142 -3.26 -19.02 24.86
N ALA A 143 -3.95 -18.95 23.72
CA ALA A 143 -4.51 -20.13 23.05
C ALA A 143 -3.45 -21.10 22.49
N GLY A 144 -2.17 -20.72 22.49
CA GLY A 144 -1.05 -21.58 22.12
C GLY A 144 -0.38 -22.30 23.30
N LEU A 145 -0.88 -22.13 24.54
CA LEU A 145 -0.31 -22.73 25.76
C LEU A 145 -1.23 -23.75 26.45
N ASP A 146 -2.40 -24.06 25.88
CA ASP A 146 -3.31 -25.09 26.39
C ASP A 146 -3.30 -26.34 25.48
N GLU A 147 -2.20 -27.09 25.50
CA GLU A 147 -2.24 -28.54 25.22
C GLU A 147 -2.45 -29.26 26.57
N PRO A 148 -3.61 -29.89 26.82
CA PRO A 148 -3.71 -30.87 27.89
C PRO A 148 -3.03 -32.16 27.38
N ASP A 149 -1.79 -32.37 27.80
CA ASP A 149 -1.14 -33.67 27.71
C ASP A 149 -1.96 -34.69 28.52
N GLY A 150 -2.60 -35.62 27.81
CA GLY A 150 -3.51 -36.59 28.42
C GLY A 150 -4.42 -37.30 27.42
N GLY A 151 -3.84 -37.90 26.36
CA GLY A 151 -4.54 -38.84 25.49
C GLY A 151 -5.13 -40.05 26.24
N PRO A 152 -6.08 -40.78 25.64
CA PRO A 152 -6.93 -41.74 26.33
C PRO A 152 -6.17 -43.01 26.72
N VAL A 153 -6.17 -43.34 28.01
CA VAL A 153 -5.77 -44.68 28.48
C VAL A 153 -7.02 -45.53 28.65
N GLN A 154 -7.30 -46.36 27.64
CA GLN A 154 -8.06 -47.58 27.86
C GLN A 154 -7.25 -48.51 28.77
N LYS A 155 -7.77 -48.83 29.96
CA LYS A 155 -7.60 -50.18 30.52
C LYS A 155 -8.90 -50.65 31.14
N LEU A 156 -9.26 -51.82 30.64
CA LEU A 156 -10.32 -52.72 31.04
C LEU A 156 -10.15 -53.22 32.47
N HIS A 157 -11.31 -53.60 33.02
CA HIS A 157 -11.59 -54.77 33.86
C HIS A 157 -11.79 -54.61 35.37
N ASP A 158 -12.98 -55.13 35.72
CA ASP A 158 -13.32 -55.99 36.86
C ASP A 158 -13.93 -55.37 38.14
N GLU A 159 -15.21 -55.73 38.29
CA GLU A 159 -15.88 -56.26 39.50
C GLU A 159 -16.55 -55.31 40.50
N ASP A 160 -17.88 -55.49 40.55
CA ASP A 160 -18.73 -55.63 41.74
C ASP A 160 -18.79 -54.49 42.78
N TYR A 161 -19.85 -53.67 42.70
CA TYR A 161 -20.96 -53.53 43.69
C TYR A 161 -21.89 -52.37 43.32
#